data_AF-A0A3N5KT65-F1
#
_entry.id   AF-A0A3N5KT65-F1
#
_cell.length_a   1.000
_cell.length_b   1.000
_cell.length_c   1.000
_cell.angle_alpha   90.00
_cell.angle_beta   90.00
_cell.angle_gamma   90.00
#
_symmetry.space_group_name_H-M   'P 1'
#
loop_
_entity.id
_entity.type
_entity.pdbx_description
1 polymer ?
#
loop_
_entity_poly.entity_id
_entity_poly.type
_entity_poly.pdbx_seq_one_letter_code
_entity_poly.pdbx_strand_id
1 'polypeptide(L)'
;MESKDIRIKIFNNHYTLKGDDIELVEKSAQHVDTLMNKVQNDIPNQSDITIAIVSALNIAENYYKEKNNNFVLDQNYKSLLNNLNSQIKEINDFIDSKS
;
A
#
# COMPACT_ATOMS: atom_id res chain seq x y z
N MET A 1 19.47 -1.17 -15.35
CA MET A 1 19.33 -2.58 -14.95
C MET A 1 18.57 -3.28 -16.06
N GLU A 2 19.02 -4.44 -16.52
CA GLU A 2 18.31 -5.16 -17.60
C GLU A 2 17.03 -5.80 -17.03
N SER A 3 15.90 -5.54 -17.68
CA SER A 3 14.63 -6.21 -17.36
C SER A 3 14.70 -7.68 -17.73
N LYS A 4 14.27 -8.55 -16.82
CA LYS A 4 14.26 -10.00 -17.02
C LYS A 4 12.85 -10.47 -17.31
N ASP A 5 12.73 -11.40 -18.26
CA ASP A 5 11.47 -12.09 -18.53
C ASP A 5 11.24 -13.16 -17.46
N ILE A 6 10.07 -13.11 -16.82
CA ILE A 6 9.63 -14.11 -15.83
C ILE A 6 8.28 -14.70 -16.23
N ARG A 7 8.15 -16.02 -16.12
CA ARG A 7 6.88 -16.73 -16.32
C ARG A 7 6.20 -16.95 -14.98
N ILE A 8 4.97 -16.46 -14.84
CA ILE A 8 4.21 -16.54 -13.60
C ILE A 8 2.81 -17.07 -13.89
N LYS A 9 2.29 -17.88 -12.97
CA LYS A 9 0.90 -18.33 -12.99
C LYS A 9 0.08 -17.43 -12.06
N ILE A 10 -0.99 -16.84 -12.60
CA ILE A 10 -1.96 -16.06 -11.84
C ILE A 10 -3.33 -16.62 -12.17
N PHE A 11 -4.03 -17.08 -11.14
CA PHE A 11 -5.29 -17.78 -11.25
C PHE A 11 -5.16 -19.01 -12.17
N ASN A 12 -6.02 -19.13 -13.18
CA ASN A 12 -6.00 -20.23 -14.15
C ASN A 12 -5.08 -19.97 -15.36
N ASN A 13 -4.33 -18.86 -15.38
CA ASN A 13 -3.60 -18.40 -16.57
C ASN A 13 -2.09 -18.24 -16.30
N HIS A 14 -1.29 -18.42 -17.34
CA HIS A 14 0.16 -18.18 -17.31
C HIS A 14 0.50 -16.91 -18.10
N TYR A 15 1.36 -16.07 -17.53
CA TYR A 15 1.78 -14.81 -18.12
C TYR A 15 3.31 -14.74 -18.16
N THR A 16 3.84 -14.11 -19.21
CA THR A 16 5.24 -13.73 -19.27
C THR A 16 5.32 -12.24 -19.00
N LEU A 17 5.93 -11.87 -17.87
CA LEU A 17 6.05 -10.49 -17.41
C LEU A 17 7.49 -10.01 -17.53
N LYS A 18 7.66 -8.72 -17.80
CA LYS A 18 8.94 -8.04 -17.74
C LYS A 18 8.99 -7.22 -16.46
N GLY A 19 10.02 -7.45 -15.65
CA GLY A 19 10.22 -6.74 -14.40
C GLY A 19 11.68 -6.37 -14.19
N ASP A 20 11.89 -5.20 -13.57
CA ASP A 20 13.22 -4.78 -13.09
C ASP A 20 13.53 -5.42 -11.73
N ASP A 21 12.49 -5.63 -10.92
CA ASP A 21 12.54 -6.33 -9.62
C ASP A 21 11.69 -7.60 -9.69
N ILE A 22 12.35 -8.75 -9.82
CA ILE A 22 11.70 -10.05 -9.94
C ILE A 22 10.93 -10.40 -8.67
N GLU A 23 11.51 -10.15 -7.49
CA GLU A 23 10.91 -10.53 -6.21
C GLU A 23 9.62 -9.74 -5.98
N LEU A 24 9.63 -8.44 -6.30
CA LEU A 24 8.43 -7.62 -6.24
C LEU A 24 7.35 -8.12 -7.20
N VAL A 25 7.71 -8.46 -8.45
CA VAL A 25 6.75 -8.95 -9.45
C VAL A 25 6.14 -10.29 -9.01
N GLU A 26 6.94 -11.22 -8.49
CA GLU A 26 6.45 -12.50 -7.96
C GLU A 26 5.51 -12.29 -6.77
N LYS A 27 5.88 -11.42 -5.83
CA LYS A 27 5.05 -11.10 -4.67
C LYS A 27 3.73 -10.44 -5.08
N SER A 28 3.75 -9.53 -6.04
CA SER A 28 2.54 -8.92 -6.60
C SER A 28 1.65 -9.96 -7.28
N ALA A 29 2.23 -10.85 -8.07
CA ALA A 29 1.47 -11.90 -8.74
C ALA A 29 0.82 -12.88 -7.74
N GLN A 30 1.56 -13.29 -6.69
CA GLN A 30 1.03 -14.13 -5.62
C GLN A 30 -0.10 -13.44 -4.86
N HIS A 31 0.01 -12.13 -4.63
CA HIS A 31 -1.04 -11.34 -3.99
C HIS A 31 -2.33 -11.31 -4.85
N VAL A 32 -2.19 -11.05 -6.15
CA VAL A 32 -3.32 -11.06 -7.09
C VAL A 32 -3.97 -12.44 -7.14
N ASP A 33 -3.19 -13.52 -7.24
CA ASP A 33 -3.69 -14.89 -7.27
C ASP A 33 -4.49 -15.24 -6.00
N THR A 34 -3.94 -14.92 -4.84
CA THR A 34 -4.60 -15.16 -3.54
C THR A 34 -5.94 -14.41 -3.46
N LEU A 35 -5.96 -13.16 -3.91
CA LEU A 35 -7.16 -12.33 -3.88
C LEU A 35 -8.21 -12.82 -4.88
N MET A 36 -7.82 -13.21 -6.09
CA MET A 36 -8.74 -13.77 -7.08
C MET A 36 -9.37 -15.07 -6.58
N ASN A 37 -8.60 -15.95 -5.95
CA ASN A 37 -9.13 -17.17 -5.33
C ASN A 37 -10.10 -16.85 -4.18
N LYS A 38 -9.80 -15.83 -3.36
CA LYS A 38 -10.73 -15.37 -2.32
C LYS A 38 -12.03 -14.83 -2.92
N VAL A 39 -11.95 -13.97 -3.92
CA VAL A 39 -13.13 -13.42 -4.61
C VAL A 39 -13.95 -14.53 -5.27
N GLN A 40 -13.32 -15.53 -5.88
CA GLN A 40 -14.01 -16.70 -6.43
C GLN A 40 -14.83 -17.46 -5.37
N ASN A 41 -14.33 -17.54 -4.14
CA ASN A 41 -15.03 -18.17 -3.02
C ASN A 41 -16.18 -17.29 -2.50
N ASP A 42 -15.98 -15.96 -2.45
CA ASP A 42 -16.98 -15.01 -1.96
C ASP A 42 -18.16 -14.84 -2.96
N ILE A 43 -17.87 -14.87 -4.27
CA ILE A 43 -18.86 -14.76 -5.36
C ILE A 43 -18.71 -15.92 -6.36
N PRO A 44 -19.20 -17.13 -6.03
CA PRO A 44 -19.07 -18.29 -6.90
C PRO A 44 -19.85 -18.11 -8.23
N ASN A 45 -19.48 -18.90 -9.25
CA ASN A 45 -20.08 -18.94 -10.59
C ASN A 45 -19.97 -17.64 -11.41
N GLN A 46 -19.07 -16.74 -11.04
CA GLN A 46 -18.74 -15.55 -11.84
C GLN A 46 -17.68 -15.86 -12.89
N SER A 47 -17.61 -15.03 -13.92
CA SER A 47 -16.55 -15.14 -14.94
C SER A 47 -15.19 -14.74 -14.38
N ASP A 48 -14.11 -15.33 -14.92
CA ASP A 48 -12.72 -14.97 -14.59
C ASP A 48 -12.47 -13.46 -14.72
N ILE A 49 -13.09 -12.81 -15.72
CA ILE A 49 -13.00 -11.35 -15.95
C ILE A 49 -13.64 -10.59 -14.80
N THR A 50 -14.84 -10.98 -14.37
CA THR A 50 -15.53 -10.37 -13.23
C THR A 50 -14.68 -10.49 -11.96
N ILE A 51 -14.11 -11.68 -11.70
CA ILE A 51 -13.25 -11.93 -10.55
C ILE A 51 -12.00 -11.06 -10.60
N ALA A 52 -11.37 -10.92 -11.77
CA ALA A 52 -10.21 -10.05 -11.96
C ALA A 52 -10.54 -8.57 -11.70
N ILE A 53 -11.67 -8.07 -12.21
CA ILE A 53 -12.13 -6.69 -12.00
C ILE A 53 -12.40 -6.41 -10.52
N VAL A 54 -13.11 -7.30 -9.84
CA VAL A 54 -13.40 -7.15 -8.40
C VAL A 54 -12.11 -7.23 -7.57
N SER A 55 -11.18 -8.11 -7.93
CA SER A 55 -9.87 -8.19 -7.28
C SER A 55 -9.05 -6.91 -7.47
N ALA A 56 -9.04 -6.35 -8.69
CA ALA A 56 -8.37 -5.07 -8.96
C ALA A 56 -9.00 -3.91 -8.17
N LEU A 57 -10.33 -3.89 -8.06
CA LEU A 57 -11.05 -2.90 -7.24
C LEU A 57 -10.65 -3.00 -5.76
N ASN A 58 -10.61 -4.21 -5.21
CA ASN A 58 -10.21 -4.45 -3.83
C ASN A 58 -8.76 -4.01 -3.55
N ILE A 59 -7.84 -4.25 -4.49
CA ILE A 59 -6.45 -3.77 -4.39
C ILE A 59 -6.41 -2.23 -4.38
N ALA A 60 -7.15 -1.59 -5.29
CA ALA A 60 -7.22 -0.13 -5.36
C ALA A 60 -7.82 0.47 -4.07
N GLU A 61 -8.88 -0.13 -3.55
CA GLU A 61 -9.50 0.30 -2.28
C GLU A 61 -8.52 0.20 -1.11
N ASN A 62 -7.80 -0.91 -0.99
CA ASN A 62 -6.76 -1.07 0.03
C ASN A 62 -5.65 -0.03 -0.11
N TYR A 63 -5.19 0.24 -1.34
CA TYR A 63 -4.21 1.30 -1.59
C TYR A 63 -4.69 2.66 -1.11
N TYR A 64 -5.94 3.05 -1.41
CA TYR A 64 -6.47 4.33 -0.96
C TYR A 64 -6.66 4.39 0.57
N LYS A 65 -7.06 3.29 1.21
CA LYS A 65 -7.13 3.18 2.68
C LYS A 65 -5.76 3.40 3.31
N GLU A 66 -4.75 2.66 2.87
CA GLU A 66 -3.38 2.78 3.38
C GLU A 66 -2.78 4.17 3.13
N LYS A 67 -3.03 4.74 1.94
CA LYS A 67 -2.60 6.11 1.60
C LYS A 67 -3.24 7.15 2.53
N ASN A 68 -4.53 7.02 2.81
CA ASN A 68 -5.22 7.94 3.70
C ASN A 68 -4.73 7.80 5.15
N ASN A 69 -4.51 6.56 5.62
CA ASN A 69 -3.97 6.31 6.96
C ASN A 69 -2.59 6.94 7.14
N ASN A 70 -1.70 6.78 6.15
CA ASN A 70 -0.39 7.42 6.16
C ASN A 70 -0.49 8.95 6.16
N PHE A 71 -1.40 9.53 5.37
CA PHE A 71 -1.63 10.97 5.37
C PHE A 71 -2.06 11.49 6.75
N VAL A 72 -3.01 10.81 7.41
CA VAL A 72 -3.46 11.17 8.76
C VAL A 72 -2.31 11.04 9.77
N LEU A 73 -1.52 9.97 9.67
CA LEU A 73 -0.37 9.74 10.54
C LEU A 73 0.68 10.86 10.39
N ASP A 74 0.99 11.27 9.16
CA ASP A 74 1.91 12.37 8.88
C ASP A 74 1.41 13.71 9.45
N GLN A 75 0.11 13.98 9.36
CA GLN A 75 -0.49 15.18 9.95
C GLN A 75 -0.37 15.16 11.48
N ASN A 76 -0.60 14.01 12.11
CA ASN A 76 -0.46 13.86 13.55
C ASN A 76 0.99 14.08 14.00
N TYR A 77 1.97 13.53 13.27
CA TYR A 77 3.39 13.77 13.56
C TYR A 77 3.75 15.25 13.43
N LYS A 78 3.30 15.93 12.38
CA LYS A 78 3.53 17.38 12.20
C LYS A 78 2.92 18.19 13.34
N SER A 79 1.68 17.88 13.73
CA SER A 79 1.01 18.55 14.84
C SER A 79 1.76 18.36 16.15
N LEU A 80 2.20 17.13 16.45
CA LEU A 80 2.97 16.81 17.66
C LEU A 80 4.30 17.58 17.69
N LEU A 81 5.04 17.59 16.58
CA LEU A 81 6.30 18.33 16.48
C LEU A 81 6.10 19.84 16.67
N ASN A 82 5.05 20.41 16.09
CA ASN A 82 4.73 21.82 16.27
C ASN A 82 4.40 22.14 17.74
N ASN A 83 3.64 21.28 18.42
CA ASN A 83 3.33 21.46 19.84
C ASN A 83 4.57 21.37 20.71
N LEU A 84 5.45 20.40 20.47
CA LEU A 84 6.73 20.27 21.18
C LEU A 84 7.62 21.49 20.96
N ASN A 85 7.70 22.00 19.73
CA ASN A 85 8.45 23.21 19.43
C ASN A 85 7.89 24.44 20.16
N SER A 86 6.55 24.55 20.27
CA SER A 86 5.92 25.63 21.07
C SER A 86 6.30 25.53 22.53
N GLN A 87 6.24 24.34 23.12
CA GLN A 87 6.60 24.13 24.53
C GLN A 87 8.07 24.43 24.81
N ILE A 88 8.99 24.02 23.92
CA ILE A 88 10.41 24.36 24.03
C ILE A 88 10.60 25.87 23.99
N LYS A 89 9.91 26.57 23.09
CA LYS A 89 9.98 28.03 22.99
C LYS A 89 9.50 28.69 24.28
N GLU A 90 8.36 28.27 24.82
CA GLU A 90 7.82 28.80 26.09
C GLU A 90 8.80 28.61 27.26
N ILE A 91 9.48 27.44 27.33
CA ILE A 91 10.50 27.17 28.33
C ILE A 91 11.71 28.10 28.17
N ASN A 92 12.18 28.30 26.94
CA ASN A 92 13.31 29.20 26.68
C ASN A 92 12.96 30.65 27.05
N ASP A 93 11.79 31.13 26.62
CA ASP A 93 11.31 32.48 26.95
C ASP A 93 11.21 32.67 28.48
N PHE A 94 10.80 31.64 29.22
CA PHE A 94 10.77 31.67 30.69
C PHE A 94 12.17 31.75 31.32
N ILE A 95 13.16 31.00 30.80
CA ILE A 95 14.55 31.05 31.27
C ILE A 95 15.17 32.42 31.00
N ASP A 96 14.97 32.97 29.82
CA ASP A 96 15.47 34.30 29.43
C ASP A 96 14.85 35.40 30.30
N SER A 97 13.58 35.27 30.69
CA SER A 97 12.92 36.23 31.58
C SER A 97 13.45 36.23 33.03
N LYS A 98 14.19 35.17 33.42
CA LYS A 98 14.74 34.97 34.77
C LYS A 98 16.26 35.16 34.87
N SER A 99 16.95 35.34 33.74
CA SER A 99 18.39 35.61 33.67
C SER A 99 18.66 37.11 33.56
#